data_AF-A0A318KS46-F1
#
_entry.id   AF-A0A318KS46-F1
#
_cell.length_a   1.000
_cell.length_b   1.000
_cell.length_c   1.000
_cell.angle_alpha   90.00
_cell.angle_beta   90.00
_cell.angle_gamma   90.00
#
_symmetry.space_group_name_H-M   'P 1'
#
loop_
_entity.id
_entity.type
_entity.pdbx_description
1 polymer ?
#
loop_
_entity_poly.entity_id
_entity_poly.type
_entity_poly.pdbx_seq_one_letter_code
_entity_poly.pdbx_strand_id
1 'polypeptide(L)'
;MHYASRFTPVASLRPEIKIELNARPPVLPTVSRPIRSMLDALLQAPTPGEPMSCISVQETLAEKILSFLRRTAQALAERNRAEYDDRLIRHVYDVHAIAHGCPGLVETLPHAHFATLTHADAAQYRNQYPEFADDPLGQMRLALAALQDDTAGFAHDYRQFADELVFGPPVAFADARAAFVALAQPLLSAAHKTQQSDPG
;
A
#
# COMPACT_ATOMS: atom_id res chain seq x y z
N MET A 1 31.36 4.37 -3.54
CA MET A 1 31.20 5.67 -4.22
C MET A 1 29.88 6.25 -3.74
N HIS A 2 29.88 7.40 -3.05
CA HIS A 2 28.65 8.09 -2.66
C HIS A 2 28.43 9.25 -3.61
N TYR A 3 27.21 9.39 -4.14
CA TYR A 3 26.84 10.54 -4.97
C TYR A 3 26.85 11.82 -4.12
N ALA A 4 27.68 12.80 -4.49
CA ALA A 4 27.75 14.08 -3.80
C ALA A 4 26.61 14.99 -4.27
N SER A 5 25.47 14.95 -3.58
CA SER A 5 24.30 15.77 -3.90
C SER A 5 24.64 17.27 -3.87
N ARG A 6 24.16 18.00 -4.89
CA ARG A 6 24.19 19.47 -4.94
C ARG A 6 22.98 20.12 -4.24
N PHE A 7 22.01 19.31 -3.82
CA PHE A 7 20.79 19.73 -3.15
C PHE A 7 20.78 19.24 -1.71
N THR A 8 20.23 20.06 -0.82
CA THR A 8 20.03 19.70 0.59
C THR A 8 19.12 18.47 0.67
N PRO A 9 19.50 17.43 1.44
CA PRO A 9 18.62 16.30 1.68
C PRO A 9 17.32 16.77 2.34
N VAL A 10 16.18 16.38 1.78
CA VAL A 10 14.87 16.48 2.43
C VAL A 10 14.44 15.09 2.86
N ALA A 11 13.79 14.95 4.03
CA ALA A 11 13.48 13.63 4.61
C ALA A 11 12.64 12.75 3.66
N SER A 12 11.86 13.41 2.83
CA SER A 12 10.98 12.88 1.79
C SER A 12 11.73 12.24 0.61
N LEU A 13 12.89 12.77 0.18
CA LEU A 13 13.62 12.32 -1.02
C LEU A 13 14.93 11.56 -0.70
N ARG A 14 15.26 10.56 -1.52
CA ARG A 14 16.54 9.85 -1.48
C ARG A 14 17.39 10.23 -2.69
N PRO A 15 18.70 10.52 -2.52
CA PRO A 15 19.58 10.89 -3.63
C PRO A 15 20.03 9.68 -4.48
N GLU A 16 19.61 8.48 -4.10
CA GLU A 16 19.99 7.20 -4.72
C GLU A 16 18.76 6.39 -5.08
N ILE A 17 18.87 5.60 -6.16
CA ILE A 17 17.83 4.65 -6.55
C ILE A 17 18.04 3.37 -5.76
N LYS A 18 17.15 3.11 -4.80
CA LYS A 18 17.10 1.82 -4.11
C LYS A 18 16.34 0.82 -4.98
N ILE A 19 16.99 -0.30 -5.30
CA ILE A 19 16.35 -1.43 -5.98
C ILE A 19 16.06 -2.50 -4.93
N GLU A 20 14.81 -2.91 -4.85
CA GLU A 20 14.37 -4.04 -4.02
C GLU A 20 13.90 -5.17 -4.93
N LEU A 21 14.35 -6.39 -4.63
CA LEU A 21 14.03 -7.58 -5.40
C LEU A 21 13.24 -8.54 -4.52
N ASN A 22 11.99 -8.78 -4.91
CA ASN A 22 11.11 -9.73 -4.24
C ASN A 22 10.93 -10.96 -5.14
N ALA A 23 11.32 -12.13 -4.66
CA ALA A 23 11.23 -13.40 -5.40
C ALA A 23 9.82 -14.00 -5.29
N ARG A 24 8.80 -13.25 -5.73
CA ARG A 24 7.40 -13.70 -5.80
C ARG A 24 6.85 -13.42 -7.19
N PRO A 25 6.18 -14.39 -7.82
CA PRO A 25 5.47 -14.11 -9.05
C PRO A 25 4.28 -13.18 -8.75
N PRO A 26 3.93 -12.25 -9.66
CA PRO A 26 2.64 -11.59 -9.63
C PRO A 26 1.51 -12.62 -9.63
N VAL A 27 0.49 -12.39 -8.81
CA VAL A 27 -0.68 -13.26 -8.70
C VAL A 27 -1.71 -12.93 -9.77
N LEU A 28 -1.81 -11.66 -10.18
CA LEU A 28 -2.62 -11.23 -11.32
C LEU A 28 -1.76 -11.07 -12.58
N PRO A 29 -2.35 -11.14 -13.79
CA PRO A 29 -1.63 -10.88 -15.03
C PRO A 29 -0.97 -9.50 -15.01
N THR A 30 0.29 -9.45 -15.39
CA THR A 30 1.02 -8.20 -15.55
C THR A 30 0.46 -7.37 -16.70
N VAL A 31 0.53 -6.05 -16.56
CA VAL A 31 0.08 -5.09 -17.57
C VAL A 31 1.28 -4.35 -18.14
N SER A 32 1.39 -4.30 -19.47
CA SER A 32 2.42 -3.50 -20.13
C SER A 32 2.12 -2.01 -19.99
N ARG A 33 3.05 -1.25 -19.40
CA ARG A 33 2.98 0.21 -19.25
C ARG A 33 4.29 0.85 -19.72
N PRO A 34 4.24 1.96 -20.49
CA PRO A 34 5.44 2.63 -20.92
C PRO A 34 6.07 3.43 -19.77
N ILE A 35 7.37 3.27 -19.56
CA ILE A 35 8.17 4.22 -18.77
C ILE A 35 8.53 5.40 -19.66
N ARG A 36 8.31 6.61 -19.14
CA ARG A 36 8.56 7.87 -19.83
C ARG A 36 9.33 8.82 -18.94
N SER A 37 10.03 9.76 -19.58
CA SER A 37 10.66 10.86 -18.86
C SER A 37 9.60 11.83 -18.34
N MET A 38 9.76 12.29 -17.10
CA MET A 38 8.94 13.38 -16.57
C MET A 38 9.13 14.68 -17.38
N LEU A 39 10.30 14.87 -17.99
CA LEU A 39 10.55 16.02 -18.88
C LEU A 39 9.62 16.01 -20.09
N ASP A 40 9.29 14.86 -20.65
CA ASP A 40 8.39 14.77 -21.81
C ASP A 40 7.00 15.31 -21.48
N ALA A 41 6.51 15.03 -20.26
CA ALA A 41 5.25 15.56 -19.77
C ALA A 41 5.31 17.08 -19.56
N LEU A 42 6.40 17.59 -19.00
CA LEU A 42 6.61 19.03 -18.76
C LEU A 42 6.79 19.83 -20.05
N LEU A 43 7.47 19.24 -21.04
CA LEU A 43 7.69 19.83 -22.36
C LEU A 43 6.50 19.62 -23.30
N GLN A 44 5.45 18.92 -22.86
CA GLN A 44 4.28 18.55 -23.68
C GLN A 44 4.67 17.86 -25.00
N ALA A 45 5.77 17.10 -24.96
CA ALA A 45 6.38 16.42 -26.10
C ALA A 45 6.46 14.91 -25.79
N PRO A 46 5.32 14.20 -25.76
CA PRO A 46 5.28 12.82 -25.30
C PRO A 46 6.05 11.91 -26.24
N THR A 47 7.06 11.21 -25.72
CA THR A 47 7.68 10.08 -26.40
C THR A 47 6.86 8.80 -26.17
N PRO A 48 6.95 7.78 -27.05
CA PRO A 48 6.25 6.52 -26.85
C PRO A 48 6.55 5.87 -25.48
N GLY A 49 7.78 6.05 -24.99
CA GLY A 49 8.31 5.40 -23.80
C GLY A 49 8.71 3.95 -24.05
N GLU A 50 9.42 3.36 -23.09
CA GLU A 50 9.86 1.96 -23.16
C GLU A 50 8.83 1.06 -22.45
N PRO A 51 8.31 0.00 -23.09
CA PRO A 51 7.33 -0.87 -22.47
C PRO A 51 7.95 -1.65 -21.30
N MET A 52 7.31 -1.58 -20.14
CA MET A 52 7.66 -2.36 -18.96
C MET A 52 6.48 -3.21 -18.51
N SER A 53 6.76 -4.44 -18.11
CA SER A 53 5.79 -5.32 -17.46
C SER A 53 5.59 -4.89 -16.01
N CYS A 54 4.40 -4.40 -15.68
CA CYS A 54 4.04 -3.93 -14.33
C CYS A 54 3.02 -4.86 -13.69
N ILE A 55 3.04 -4.96 -12.36
CA ILE A 55 1.93 -5.55 -11.61
C ILE A 55 0.64 -4.76 -11.87
N SER A 56 -0.49 -5.45 -11.81
CA SER A 56 -1.79 -4.79 -12.04
C SER A 56 -2.10 -3.76 -10.95
N VAL A 57 -2.95 -2.79 -11.26
CA VAL A 57 -3.38 -1.78 -10.28
C VAL A 57 -4.17 -2.42 -9.14
N GLN A 58 -4.96 -3.45 -9.45
CA GLN A 58 -5.72 -4.22 -8.48
C GLN A 58 -4.80 -4.96 -7.49
N GLU A 59 -3.74 -5.61 -8.00
CA GLU A 59 -2.75 -6.26 -7.14
C GLU A 59 -1.97 -5.25 -6.31
N THR A 60 -1.55 -4.14 -6.93
CA THR A 60 -0.90 -3.04 -6.21
C THR A 60 -1.79 -2.53 -5.06
N LEU A 61 -3.09 -2.32 -5.31
CA LEU A 61 -4.04 -1.89 -4.29
C LEU A 61 -4.10 -2.89 -3.13
N ALA A 62 -4.27 -4.18 -3.45
CA ALA A 62 -4.39 -5.25 -2.46
C ALA A 62 -3.12 -5.35 -1.59
N GLU A 63 -1.94 -5.31 -2.20
CA GLU A 63 -0.66 -5.34 -1.50
C GLU A 63 -0.45 -4.11 -0.60
N LYS A 64 -0.84 -2.92 -1.07
CA LYS A 64 -0.69 -1.68 -0.28
C LYS A 64 -1.58 -1.71 0.97
N ILE A 65 -2.84 -2.14 0.82
CA ILE A 65 -3.77 -2.27 1.94
C ILE A 65 -3.28 -3.34 2.92
N LEU A 66 -2.91 -4.53 2.43
CA LEU A 66 -2.40 -5.63 3.26
C LEU A 66 -1.13 -5.23 4.01
N SER A 67 -0.14 -4.68 3.30
CA SER A 67 1.14 -4.26 3.86
C SER A 67 0.96 -3.19 4.94
N PHE A 68 0.11 -2.18 4.69
CA PHE A 68 -0.20 -1.16 5.69
C PHE A 68 -0.84 -1.79 6.92
N LEU A 69 -1.98 -2.48 6.76
CA LEU A 69 -2.76 -3.00 7.88
C LEU A 69 -1.98 -4.04 8.70
N ARG A 70 -1.28 -4.97 8.05
CA ARG A 70 -0.48 -5.99 8.75
C ARG A 70 0.65 -5.35 9.58
N ARG A 71 1.45 -4.46 8.98
CA ARG A 71 2.61 -3.86 9.66
C ARG A 71 2.18 -2.90 10.77
N THR A 72 1.08 -2.16 10.58
CA THR A 72 0.48 -1.34 11.63
C THR A 72 -0.05 -2.22 12.76
N ALA A 73 -0.77 -3.30 12.46
CA ALA A 73 -1.24 -4.25 13.49
C ALA A 73 -0.07 -4.86 14.26
N GLN A 74 1.00 -5.24 13.56
CA GLN A 74 2.21 -5.80 14.17
C GLN A 74 2.91 -4.80 15.10
N ALA A 75 2.90 -3.50 14.74
CA ALA A 75 3.43 -2.43 15.57
C ALA A 75 2.59 -2.23 16.83
N LEU A 76 1.27 -2.17 16.68
CA LEU A 76 0.32 -2.03 17.79
C LEU A 76 0.38 -3.21 18.77
N ALA A 77 0.70 -4.41 18.28
CA ALA A 77 0.90 -5.60 19.09
C ALA A 77 2.33 -5.73 19.66
N GLU A 78 3.21 -4.74 19.44
CA GLU A 78 4.62 -4.77 19.87
C GLU A 78 5.39 -6.01 19.37
N ARG A 79 5.01 -6.54 18.20
CA ARG A 79 5.60 -7.73 17.56
C ARG A 79 6.65 -7.39 16.48
N ASN A 80 7.00 -6.11 16.33
CA ASN A 80 8.00 -5.69 15.34
C ASN A 80 9.41 -6.09 15.80
N ARG A 81 10.21 -6.67 14.89
CA ARG A 81 11.61 -7.02 15.14
C ARG A 81 12.59 -5.87 14.90
N ALA A 82 12.12 -4.82 14.23
CA ALA A 82 12.85 -3.60 13.93
C ALA A 82 11.95 -2.41 14.24
N GLU A 83 12.51 -1.20 14.22
CA GLU A 83 11.71 0.02 14.35
C GLU A 83 10.59 0.05 13.30
N TYR A 84 9.44 0.58 13.71
CA TYR A 84 8.34 0.80 12.80
C TYR A 84 8.76 1.81 11.72
N ASP A 85 8.30 1.57 10.50
CA ASP A 85 8.63 2.42 9.36
C ASP A 85 7.53 3.45 9.19
N ASP A 86 7.71 4.62 9.78
CA ASP A 86 6.73 5.72 9.75
C ASP A 86 6.37 6.14 8.32
N ARG A 87 7.22 5.83 7.33
CA ARG A 87 6.96 6.08 5.91
C ARG A 87 5.89 5.16 5.31
N LEU A 88 5.43 4.15 6.06
CA LEU A 88 4.34 3.26 5.67
C LEU A 88 3.02 4.01 5.47
N ILE A 89 2.85 5.15 6.16
CA ILE A 89 1.69 6.03 6.01
C ILE A 89 1.44 6.48 4.56
N ARG A 90 2.47 6.50 3.72
CA ARG A 90 2.36 6.81 2.29
C ARG A 90 1.43 5.86 1.54
N HIS A 91 1.21 4.63 2.03
CA HIS A 91 0.24 3.72 1.43
C HIS A 91 -1.20 4.24 1.52
N VAL A 92 -1.52 5.07 2.52
CA VAL A 92 -2.83 5.74 2.60
C VAL A 92 -3.01 6.69 1.42
N TYR A 93 -1.98 7.45 1.07
CA TYR A 93 -1.98 8.29 -0.13
C TYR A 93 -2.00 7.45 -1.42
N ASP A 94 -1.16 6.41 -1.52
CA ASP A 94 -1.07 5.56 -2.72
C ASP A 94 -2.44 4.95 -3.07
N VAL A 95 -3.17 4.47 -2.06
CA VAL A 95 -4.52 3.90 -2.23
C VAL A 95 -5.52 4.96 -2.68
N HIS A 96 -5.49 6.16 -2.12
CA HIS A 96 -6.31 7.28 -2.59
C HIS A 96 -6.01 7.63 -4.05
N ALA A 97 -4.73 7.72 -4.43
CA ALA A 97 -4.31 8.04 -5.78
C ALA A 97 -4.79 6.97 -6.79
N ILE A 98 -4.69 5.68 -6.42
CA ILE A 98 -5.23 4.58 -7.20
C ILE A 98 -6.75 4.71 -7.37
N ALA A 99 -7.48 4.97 -6.28
CA ALA A 99 -8.94 5.12 -6.30
C ALA A 99 -9.37 6.25 -7.25
N HIS A 100 -8.69 7.39 -7.19
CA HIS A 100 -8.97 8.56 -8.02
C HIS A 100 -8.61 8.32 -9.49
N GLY A 101 -7.51 7.63 -9.76
CA GLY A 101 -7.06 7.33 -11.12
C GLY A 101 -7.80 6.17 -11.81
N CYS A 102 -8.58 5.39 -11.06
CA CYS A 102 -9.33 4.23 -11.57
C CYS A 102 -10.79 4.27 -11.11
N PRO A 103 -11.64 5.13 -11.72
CA PRO A 103 -13.08 5.11 -11.48
C PRO A 103 -13.65 3.71 -11.78
N GLY A 104 -14.46 3.16 -10.87
CA GLY A 104 -14.99 1.79 -11.00
C GLY A 104 -14.21 0.72 -10.20
N LEU A 105 -13.16 1.10 -9.47
CA LEU A 105 -12.33 0.15 -8.72
C LEU A 105 -13.04 -0.46 -7.52
N VAL A 106 -13.99 0.26 -6.91
CA VAL A 106 -14.79 -0.24 -5.77
C VAL A 106 -15.64 -1.44 -6.20
N GLU A 107 -16.16 -1.41 -7.43
CA GLU A 107 -17.00 -2.45 -8.03
C GLU A 107 -16.18 -3.66 -8.49
N THR A 108 -14.87 -3.49 -8.65
CA THR A 108 -13.94 -4.50 -9.16
C THR A 108 -12.86 -4.86 -8.15
N LEU A 109 -13.17 -4.71 -6.86
CA LEU A 109 -12.23 -5.00 -5.78
C LEU A 109 -11.71 -6.44 -5.87
N PRO A 110 -10.39 -6.64 -5.70
CA PRO A 110 -9.74 -7.93 -5.93
C PRO A 110 -9.89 -8.88 -4.72
N HIS A 111 -11.13 -9.18 -4.30
CA HIS A 111 -11.40 -9.96 -3.08
C HIS A 111 -10.68 -11.31 -3.02
N ALA A 112 -10.79 -12.12 -4.08
CA ALA A 112 -10.17 -13.44 -4.12
C ALA A 112 -8.64 -13.35 -4.03
N HIS A 113 -8.07 -12.37 -4.72
CA HIS A 113 -6.63 -12.12 -4.74
C HIS A 113 -6.12 -11.58 -3.40
N PHE A 114 -6.87 -10.66 -2.77
CA PHE A 114 -6.56 -10.16 -1.43
C PHE A 114 -6.55 -11.29 -0.40
N ALA A 115 -7.48 -12.25 -0.49
CA ALA A 115 -7.49 -13.44 0.36
C ALA A 115 -6.24 -14.31 0.15
N THR A 116 -5.84 -14.55 -1.11
CA THR A 116 -4.62 -15.29 -1.45
C THR A 116 -3.37 -14.62 -0.89
N LEU A 117 -3.22 -13.29 -1.08
CA LEU A 117 -2.10 -12.53 -0.54
C LEU A 117 -2.09 -12.58 0.99
N THR A 118 -3.25 -12.41 1.62
CA THR A 118 -3.37 -12.46 3.08
C THR A 118 -2.93 -13.81 3.65
N HIS A 119 -3.35 -14.91 3.03
CA HIS A 119 -2.92 -16.25 3.43
C HIS A 119 -1.42 -16.45 3.26
N ALA A 120 -0.85 -16.01 2.14
CA ALA A 120 0.58 -16.11 1.88
C ALA A 120 1.41 -15.30 2.90
N ASP A 121 0.99 -14.08 3.22
CA ASP A 121 1.65 -13.24 4.22
C ASP A 121 1.52 -13.84 5.63
N ALA A 122 0.34 -14.36 5.99
CA ALA A 122 0.12 -15.04 7.27
C ALA A 122 1.09 -16.22 7.44
N ALA A 123 1.22 -17.07 6.41
CA ALA A 123 2.14 -18.19 6.42
C ALA A 123 3.61 -17.76 6.49
N GLN A 124 3.99 -16.72 5.76
CA GLN A 124 5.36 -16.20 5.75
C GLN A 124 5.76 -15.61 7.12
N TYR A 125 4.89 -14.82 7.74
CA TYR A 125 5.20 -14.07 8.95
C TYR A 125 4.77 -14.77 10.25
N ARG A 126 4.24 -16.00 10.19
CA ARG A 126 3.77 -16.77 11.37
C ARG A 126 4.73 -16.83 12.56
N ASN A 127 6.04 -16.90 12.31
CA ASN A 127 7.05 -16.96 13.37
C ASN A 127 7.39 -15.57 13.97
N GLN A 128 6.93 -14.49 13.33
CA GLN A 128 7.16 -13.12 13.76
C GLN A 128 5.92 -12.55 14.43
N TYR A 129 4.74 -12.88 13.90
CA TYR A 129 3.46 -12.39 14.38
C TYR A 129 2.40 -13.51 14.40
N PRO A 130 2.42 -14.39 15.43
CA PRO A 130 1.51 -15.54 15.51
C PRO A 130 0.04 -15.16 15.47
N GLU A 131 -0.36 -14.07 16.12
CA GLU A 131 -1.75 -13.60 16.17
C GLU A 131 -2.29 -13.24 14.78
N PHE A 132 -1.42 -12.75 13.88
CA PHE A 132 -1.78 -12.52 12.49
C PHE A 132 -1.84 -13.80 11.67
N ALA A 133 -1.08 -14.84 12.04
CA ALA A 133 -1.23 -16.15 11.39
C ALA A 133 -2.56 -16.83 11.77
N ASP A 134 -2.98 -16.65 13.04
CA ASP A 134 -4.21 -17.26 13.56
C ASP A 134 -5.48 -16.51 13.11
N ASP A 135 -5.48 -15.17 13.18
CA ASP A 135 -6.59 -14.32 12.72
C ASP A 135 -6.10 -13.09 11.92
N PRO A 136 -5.67 -13.28 10.65
CA PRO A 136 -5.15 -12.19 9.84
C PRO A 136 -6.15 -11.04 9.69
N LEU A 137 -7.44 -11.36 9.51
CA LEU A 137 -8.48 -10.36 9.27
C LEU A 137 -8.79 -9.58 10.54
N GLY A 138 -8.87 -10.24 11.70
CA GLY A 138 -9.07 -9.56 12.98
C GLY A 138 -7.93 -8.59 13.28
N GLN A 139 -6.68 -9.02 13.10
CA GLN A 139 -5.52 -8.13 13.29
C GLN A 139 -5.56 -6.93 12.33
N MET A 140 -5.91 -7.13 11.05
CA MET A 140 -6.06 -6.01 10.11
C MET A 140 -7.22 -5.07 10.48
N ARG A 141 -8.32 -5.58 11.04
CA ARG A 141 -9.43 -4.74 11.52
C ARG A 141 -9.01 -3.88 12.71
N LEU A 142 -8.18 -4.39 13.62
CA LEU A 142 -7.61 -3.60 14.72
C LEU A 142 -6.78 -2.43 14.19
N ALA A 143 -5.92 -2.67 13.19
CA ALA A 143 -5.15 -1.60 12.55
C ALA A 143 -6.03 -0.60 11.80
N LEU A 144 -7.09 -1.07 11.13
CA LEU A 144 -8.03 -0.18 10.44
C LEU A 144 -8.78 0.73 11.44
N ALA A 145 -9.23 0.17 12.58
CA ALA A 145 -9.84 0.94 13.65
C ALA A 145 -8.86 1.97 14.23
N ALA A 146 -7.61 1.58 14.49
CA ALA A 146 -6.58 2.51 14.95
C ALA A 146 -6.36 3.67 13.96
N LEU A 147 -6.36 3.40 12.65
CA LEU A 147 -6.26 4.45 11.63
C LEU A 147 -7.45 5.43 11.67
N GLN A 148 -8.64 4.95 12.04
CA GLN A 148 -9.84 5.78 12.20
C GLN A 148 -9.83 6.59 13.49
N ASP A 149 -9.30 6.02 14.58
CA ASP A 149 -9.33 6.60 15.93
C ASP A 149 -8.12 7.50 16.24
N ASP A 150 -6.88 7.04 16.00
CA ASP A 150 -5.64 7.82 16.22
C ASP A 150 -5.33 8.73 15.03
N THR A 151 -6.20 9.71 14.85
CA THR A 151 -6.06 10.64 13.73
C THR A 151 -4.85 11.56 13.85
N ALA A 152 -4.33 11.81 15.05
CA ALA A 152 -3.28 12.80 15.28
C ALA A 152 -1.89 12.24 14.94
N GLY A 153 -1.57 11.00 15.36
CA GLY A 153 -0.31 10.34 15.05
C GLY A 153 -0.16 10.12 13.55
N PHE A 154 -1.14 9.44 12.94
CA PHE A 154 -1.10 9.20 11.49
C PHE A 154 -1.13 10.47 10.64
N ALA A 155 -1.81 11.54 11.07
CA ALA A 155 -1.77 12.82 10.37
C ALA A 155 -0.38 13.49 10.46
N HIS A 156 0.34 13.30 11.57
CA HIS A 156 1.71 13.79 11.70
C HIS A 156 2.62 13.11 10.67
N ASP A 157 2.63 11.77 10.65
CA ASP A 157 3.45 11.00 9.72
C ASP A 157 3.08 11.30 8.27
N TYR A 158 1.77 11.44 7.97
CA TYR A 158 1.30 11.77 6.64
C TYR A 158 1.82 13.12 6.16
N ARG A 159 1.77 14.16 7.00
CA ARG A 159 2.36 15.47 6.65
C ARG A 159 3.86 15.38 6.41
N GLN A 160 4.58 14.59 7.21
CA GLN A 160 6.02 14.45 7.09
C GLN A 160 6.45 13.68 5.83
N PHE A 161 5.68 12.66 5.42
CA PHE A 161 6.12 11.72 4.40
C PHE A 161 5.30 11.69 3.12
N ALA A 162 4.07 12.23 3.10
CA ALA A 162 3.22 12.29 1.91
C ALA A 162 3.14 13.70 1.33
N ASP A 163 2.86 14.73 2.14
CA ASP A 163 2.58 16.08 1.63
C ASP A 163 3.71 16.67 0.78
N GLU A 164 4.97 16.46 1.16
CA GLU A 164 6.13 16.97 0.41
C GLU A 164 6.43 16.20 -0.90
N LEU A 165 5.82 15.03 -1.11
CA LEU A 165 6.13 14.13 -2.22
C LEU A 165 5.07 14.09 -3.32
N VAL A 166 3.97 14.81 -3.17
CA VAL A 166 2.88 14.79 -4.13
C VAL A 166 3.24 15.64 -5.36
N PHE A 167 3.37 14.98 -6.51
CA PHE A 167 3.35 15.65 -7.81
C PHE A 167 1.90 15.88 -8.23
N GLY A 168 1.35 17.04 -7.85
CA GLY A 168 -0.04 17.40 -8.10
C GLY A 168 -0.64 18.23 -6.96
N PRO A 169 -1.97 18.44 -6.96
CA PRO A 169 -2.65 19.07 -5.84
C PRO A 169 -2.45 18.25 -4.55
N PRO A 170 -2.17 18.90 -3.41
CA PRO A 170 -2.05 18.19 -2.15
C PRO A 170 -3.38 17.54 -1.77
N VAL A 171 -3.31 16.34 -1.20
CA VAL A 171 -4.48 15.59 -0.72
C VAL A 171 -4.46 15.61 0.79
N ALA A 172 -5.50 16.16 1.41
CA ALA A 172 -5.59 16.19 2.86
C ALA A 172 -5.65 14.77 3.43
N PHE A 173 -4.99 14.55 4.57
CA PHE A 173 -4.97 13.23 5.22
C PHE A 173 -6.38 12.68 5.46
N ALA A 174 -7.36 13.53 5.80
CA ALA A 174 -8.74 13.11 6.01
C ALA A 174 -9.35 12.46 4.76
N ASP A 175 -9.09 13.01 3.58
CA ASP A 175 -9.60 12.51 2.31
C ASP A 175 -8.90 11.21 1.91
N ALA A 176 -7.57 11.18 2.04
CA ALA A 176 -6.79 9.98 1.76
C ALA A 176 -7.18 8.81 2.68
N ARG A 177 -7.37 9.10 3.97
CA ARG A 177 -7.85 8.13 4.96
C ARG A 177 -9.26 7.64 4.62
N ALA A 178 -10.18 8.54 4.27
CA ALA A 178 -11.54 8.15 3.91
C ALA A 178 -11.56 7.19 2.72
N ALA A 179 -10.77 7.48 1.67
CA ALA A 179 -10.63 6.58 0.52
C ALA A 179 -10.01 5.23 0.91
N PHE A 180 -8.96 5.23 1.74
CA PHE A 180 -8.33 4.00 2.22
C PHE A 180 -9.32 3.12 2.99
N VAL A 181 -10.07 3.70 3.94
CA VAL A 181 -11.08 2.98 4.72
C VAL A 181 -12.17 2.41 3.82
N ALA A 182 -12.68 3.20 2.87
CA ALA A 182 -13.74 2.78 1.96
C ALA A 182 -13.34 1.58 1.09
N LEU A 183 -12.06 1.45 0.73
CA LEU A 183 -11.54 0.32 -0.07
C LEU A 183 -11.10 -0.87 0.79
N ALA A 184 -10.55 -0.63 1.98
CA ALA A 184 -10.10 -1.69 2.88
C ALA A 184 -11.29 -2.46 3.50
N GLN A 185 -12.34 -1.75 3.91
CA GLN A 185 -13.44 -2.34 4.68
C GLN A 185 -14.20 -3.45 3.93
N PRO A 186 -14.54 -3.31 2.63
CA PRO A 186 -15.13 -4.40 1.87
C PRO A 186 -14.19 -5.62 1.72
N LEU A 187 -12.89 -5.39 1.50
CA LEU A 187 -11.89 -6.46 1.38
C LEU A 187 -11.80 -7.28 2.67
N LEU A 188 -11.88 -6.64 3.84
CA LEU A 188 -11.89 -7.31 5.15
C LEU A 188 -13.23 -7.97 5.50
N SER A 189 -14.32 -7.62 4.81
CA SER A 189 -15.68 -8.12 5.08
C SER A 189 -16.00 -9.39 4.27
N ALA A 190 -15.52 -9.48 3.03
CA ALA A 190 -15.83 -10.59 2.12
C ALA A 190 -15.21 -11.93 2.56
N ALA A 191 -14.08 -11.90 3.26
CA ALA A 191 -13.36 -13.10 3.67
C ALA A 191 -14.02 -13.87 4.84
N HIS A 192 -15.13 -13.37 5.40
CA HIS A 192 -15.94 -14.10 6.38
C HIS A 192 -16.88 -15.13 5.75
N LYS A 193 -17.20 -15.02 4.44
CA LYS A 193 -18.19 -15.90 3.78
C LYS A 193 -17.62 -17.25 3.32
N THR A 194 -16.31 -17.41 3.19
CA THR A 194 -15.70 -18.65 2.66
C THR A 194 -15.48 -19.72 3.75
N GLN A 195 -15.69 -19.40 5.04
CA GLN A 195 -15.56 -20.37 6.15
C GLN A 195 -16.90 -20.94 6.67
N GLN A 196 -18.04 -20.61 6.04
CA GLN A 196 -19.37 -21.08 6.48
C GLN A 196 -20.12 -21.95 5.45
N SER A 197 -19.43 -22.49 4.44
CA SER A 197 -20.03 -23.39 3.46
C SER A 197 -19.30 -24.72 3.40
N ASP A 198 -19.34 -25.46 4.49
CA ASP A 198 -19.26 -26.93 4.47
C ASP A 198 -20.04 -27.51 5.67
N PRO A 199 -21.33 -27.83 5.53
CA PRO A 199 -21.96 -28.92 6.26
C PRO A 199 -22.01 -30.16 5.34
N GLY A 200 -21.63 -31.31 5.91
CA GLY A 200 -21.46 -32.58 5.19
C GLY A 200 -22.70 -33.15 4.51
#